data_AF-A0A7J2Y6Y4-F1
#
_entry.id   AF-A0A7J2Y6Y4-F1
#
_cell.length_a   1.000
_cell.length_b   1.000
_cell.length_c   1.000
_cell.angle_alpha   90.00
_cell.angle_beta   90.00
_cell.angle_gamma   90.00
#
_symmetry.space_group_name_H-M   'P 1'
#
loop_
_entity.id
_entity.type
_entity.pdbx_description
1 polymer ?
#
loop_
_entity_poly.entity_id
_entity_poly.type
_entity_poly.pdbx_seq_one_letter_code
_entity_poly.pdbx_strand_id
1 'polypeptide(L)' 'MTAPVQGAEAPEAGAPPSTPERRWGGVVFLGPLPIVFGSDARVATAMLILAIVLFAGLLVFTFLLFAL' A
#
# COMPACT_ATOMS: atom_id res chain seq x y z
N MET A 1 -40.83 -22.48 -42.61
CA MET A 1 -40.00 -22.96 -41.49
C MET A 1 -38.82 -22.01 -41.36
N THR A 2 -38.86 -21.16 -40.35
CA THR A 2 -38.00 -19.99 -40.12
C THR A 2 -36.71 -20.38 -39.41
N ALA A 3 -35.58 -19.81 -39.85
CA ALA A 3 -34.27 -19.98 -39.22
C ALA A 3 -34.21 -19.36 -37.81
N PRO A 4 -33.40 -19.89 -36.87
CA PRO A 4 -33.21 -19.26 -35.58
C PRO A 4 -32.39 -17.98 -35.74
N VAL A 5 -32.97 -16.85 -35.33
CA VAL A 5 -32.26 -15.60 -35.17
C VAL A 5 -31.27 -15.75 -34.01
N GLN A 6 -29.98 -15.73 -34.34
CA GLN A 6 -28.91 -15.56 -33.37
C GLN A 6 -29.19 -14.27 -32.61
N GLY A 7 -29.48 -14.40 -31.31
CA GLY A 7 -29.57 -13.27 -30.41
C GLY A 7 -28.27 -12.48 -30.52
N ALA A 8 -28.37 -11.25 -31.00
CA ALA A 8 -27.27 -10.31 -31.00
C ALA A 8 -26.78 -10.18 -29.57
N GLU A 9 -25.59 -10.72 -29.28
CA GLU A 9 -24.82 -10.32 -28.10
C GLU A 9 -24.65 -8.81 -28.18
N ALA A 10 -25.26 -8.12 -27.22
CA ALA A 10 -25.08 -6.69 -27.04
C ALA A 10 -23.57 -6.42 -26.90
N PRO A 11 -23.05 -5.36 -27.53
CA PRO A 11 -21.64 -5.01 -27.37
C PRO A 11 -21.38 -4.81 -25.87
N GLU A 12 -20.49 -5.63 -25.29
CA GLU A 12 -19.95 -5.37 -23.96
C GLU A 12 -19.44 -3.94 -23.97
N ALA A 13 -20.20 -3.06 -23.31
CA ALA A 13 -19.80 -1.68 -23.09
C ALA A 13 -18.48 -1.74 -22.33
N GLY A 14 -17.40 -1.40 -23.02
CA GLY A 14 -16.03 -1.52 -22.54
C GLY A 14 -15.91 -1.02 -21.11
N ALA A 15 -15.43 -1.90 -20.23
CA ALA A 15 -15.06 -1.52 -18.89
C ALA A 15 -14.15 -0.28 -18.97
N PRO A 16 -14.43 0.78 -18.19
CA PRO A 16 -13.61 1.99 -18.22
C PRO A 16 -12.15 1.59 -17.95
N PRO A 17 -11.17 2.24 -18.63
CA PRO A 17 -9.77 1.92 -18.46
C PRO A 17 -9.43 2.02 -16.97
N SER A 18 -8.97 0.90 -16.39
CA SER A 18 -8.54 0.84 -15.00
C SER A 18 -7.31 1.74 -14.86
N THR A 19 -7.54 2.96 -14.40
CA THR A 19 -6.44 3.88 -14.10
C THR A 19 -5.61 3.22 -13.00
N PRO A 20 -4.28 3.09 -13.16
CA PRO A 20 -3.45 2.43 -12.17
C PRO A 20 -3.64 3.12 -10.81
N GLU A 21 -4.22 2.37 -9.86
CA GLU A 21 -4.47 2.83 -8.50
C GLU A 21 -3.13 3.19 -7.85
N ARG A 22 -2.91 4.48 -7.61
CA ARG A 22 -1.63 4.93 -7.04
C ARG A 22 -1.56 4.52 -5.58
N ARG A 23 -0.57 3.70 -5.27
CA ARG A 23 -0.28 3.18 -3.92
C ARG A 23 0.55 4.17 -3.12
N TRP A 24 0.17 4.46 -1.88
CA TRP A 24 0.82 5.45 -1.01
C TRP A 24 0.78 5.04 0.46
N GLY A 25 1.68 5.57 1.28
CA GLY A 25 1.77 5.26 2.70
C GLY A 25 2.83 6.10 3.39
N GLY A 26 2.97 5.93 4.70
CA GLY A 26 3.95 6.66 5.48
C GLY A 26 4.10 6.15 6.92
N VAL A 27 5.00 6.80 7.63
CA VAL A 27 5.32 6.54 9.04
C VAL A 27 5.39 7.88 9.77
N VAL A 28 4.74 7.99 10.92
CA VAL A 28 4.86 9.12 11.85
C VAL A 28 5.37 8.61 13.18
N PHE A 29 6.38 9.28 13.73
CA PHE A 29 6.89 8.99 15.06
C PHE A 29 6.19 9.87 16.10
N LEU A 30 5.49 9.25 17.04
CA LEU A 30 4.92 9.93 18.20
C LEU A 30 5.80 9.64 19.40
N GLY A 31 6.73 10.56 19.68
CA GLY A 31 7.90 10.24 20.49
C GLY A 31 8.67 9.10 19.82
N PRO A 32 9.21 8.14 20.58
CA PRO A 32 9.93 7.00 19.98
C PRO A 32 9.00 6.00 19.30
N LEU A 33 7.68 6.09 19.47
CA LEU A 33 6.74 5.07 18.98
C LEU A 33 6.34 5.34 17.51
N PRO A 34 6.64 4.43 16.57
CA PRO A 34 6.24 4.59 15.18
C PRO A 34 4.78 4.18 14.94
N ILE A 35 4.04 5.03 14.23
CA ILE A 35 2.70 4.75 13.69
C ILE A 35 2.83 4.63 12.17
N VAL A 36 2.33 3.53 11.61
CA VAL A 36 2.48 3.17 10.21
C VAL A 36 1.12 3.13 9.52
N PHE A 37 1.05 3.65 8.29
CA PHE A 37 -0.16 3.66 7.48
C PHE A 37 0.17 3.42 6.00
N GLY A 38 -0.77 2.81 5.28
CA GLY A 38 -0.64 2.53 3.85
C GLY A 38 -1.99 2.31 3.20
N SER A 39 -2.08 2.64 1.91
CA SER A 39 -3.29 2.49 1.09
C SER A 39 -3.71 1.03 0.91
N ASP A 40 -2.78 0.10 1.11
CA ASP A 40 -3.03 -1.33 1.06
C ASP A 40 -2.00 -2.09 1.90
N ALA A 41 -2.27 -3.38 2.15
CA ALA A 41 -1.44 -4.22 3.02
C ALA A 41 0.02 -4.36 2.54
N ARG A 42 0.28 -4.34 1.22
CA ARG A 42 1.64 -4.44 0.69
C ARG A 42 2.42 -3.17 0.98
N VAL A 43 1.81 -1.99 0.81
CA VAL A 43 2.44 -0.71 1.17
C VAL A 43 2.61 -0.57 2.67
N ALA A 44 1.59 -0.91 3.45
CA ALA A 44 1.65 -0.84 4.91
C ALA A 44 2.76 -1.76 5.46
N THR A 45 2.93 -2.96 4.91
CA THR A 45 4.02 -3.88 5.29
C THR A 45 5.39 -3.29 4.95
N ALA A 46 5.55 -2.68 3.76
CA ALA A 46 6.81 -2.03 3.38
C ALA A 46 7.13 -0.86 4.33
N MET A 47 6.14 -0.03 4.68
CA MET A 47 6.30 1.06 5.63
C MET A 47 6.57 0.57 7.06
N LEU A 48 6.03 -0.59 7.45
CA LEU A 48 6.30 -1.19 8.74
C LEU A 48 7.75 -1.64 8.87
N ILE A 49 8.28 -2.31 7.85
CA ILE A 49 9.69 -2.71 7.82
C ILE A 49 10.58 -1.47 7.90
N LEU A 50 10.26 -0.43 7.13
CA LEU A 50 10.96 0.85 7.18
C LEU A 50 10.94 1.43 8.60
N ALA A 51 9.76 1.51 9.24
CA ALA A 51 9.61 2.03 10.60
C ALA A 51 10.47 1.26 11.62
N ILE A 52 10.51 -0.07 11.53
CA ILE A 52 11.31 -0.91 12.44
C ILE A 52 12.80 -0.63 12.26
N VAL A 53 13.28 -0.51 11.02
CA VAL A 53 14.69 -0.19 10.73
C VAL A 53 15.06 1.17 11.30
N LEU A 54 14.24 2.20 11.06
CA LEU A 54 14.48 3.53 11.63
C LEU A 54 14.43 3.53 13.16
N PHE A 55 13.45 2.84 13.75
CA PHE A 55 13.32 2.76 15.19
C PHE A 55 14.51 2.06 15.85
N ALA A 56 14.96 0.92 15.30
CA ALA A 56 16.15 0.24 15.76
C ALA A 56 17.40 1.13 15.65
N GLY A 57 17.57 1.83 14.54
CA GLY A 57 18.64 2.81 14.36
C GLY A 57 18.59 3.93 15.40
N LEU A 58 17.41 4.48 15.66
CA LEU A 58 17.19 5.51 16.69
C LEU A 58 17.55 4.99 18.09
N LEU A 59 17.16 3.76 18.43
CA LEU A 59 17.50 3.14 19.71
C LEU A 59 19.01 2.93 19.85
N VAL A 60 19.68 2.41 18.82
CA VAL A 60 21.13 2.23 18.82
C VAL A 60 21.84 3.57 18.98
N PHE A 61 21.45 4.58 18.20
CA PHE A 61 22.02 5.92 18.29
C PHE A 61 21.82 6.53 19.68
N THR A 62 20.61 6.42 20.23
CA THR A 62 20.29 6.89 21.59
C THR A 62 21.16 6.18 22.62
N PHE A 63 21.26 4.85 22.53
CA PHE A 63 22.09 4.08 23.45
C PHE A 63 23.56 4.48 23.35
N LEU A 64 24.10 4.62 22.13
CA LEU A 64 25.48 5.08 21.92
C LEU A 64 25.72 6.47 22.50
N LEU A 65 24.75 7.38 22.35
CA LEU A 65 24.87 8.75 22.82
C LEU A 65 24.87 8.87 24.35
N PHE A 66 24.13 8.01 25.04
CA PHE A 66 23.97 8.07 26.50
C PHE A 66 24.83 7.06 27.27
N ALA A 67 25.30 5.99 26.63
CA ALA A 67 26.09 4.94 27.28
C ALA A 67 27.60 5.00 27.00
N LEU A 68 28.04 5.88 26.10
CA LEU A 68 29.45 6.19 25.82
C LEU A 68 29.85 7.48 26.54
#